data_AF-A0A534XKA1-F1
#
_entry.id   AF-A0A534XKA1-F1
#
_cell.length_a   1.000
_cell.length_b   1.000
_cell.length_c   1.000
_cell.angle_alpha   90.00
_cell.angle_beta   90.00
_cell.angle_gamma   90.00
#
_symmetry.space_group_name_H-M   'P 1'
#
loop_
_entity.id
_entity.type
_entity.pdbx_description
1 polymer ?
#
loop_
_entity_poly.entity_id
_entity_poly.type
_entity_poly.pdbx_seq_one_letter_code
_entity_poly.pdbx_strand_id
1 'polypeptide(L)'
;MTYDIPDGGAHRPIPTRPGDPGLADQAPPSHRLERLGATSPRVAPTCGGQTASPASPYRRGGEVRVEGDGPRIEQEAPAGIRAVVKPVLLDTGCIVALLDRAERNHRLCAETVIEIDAPLVTCEAVIAEACYLLHELPGAADAVLENVERGTFEIPFRLDRASKAIRALLRRYASVPMDFADACLVQMADELDTGRILTLDHDFVIYRWRRSRAFDRLLAARR
;
A
#
# COMPACT_ATOMS: atom_id res chain seq x y z
N MET A 1 -16.80 -50.01 40.51
CA MET A 1 -16.29 -48.68 40.92
C MET A 1 -17.28 -47.65 40.40
N THR A 2 -18.16 -47.21 41.28
CA THR A 2 -19.16 -46.16 41.09
C THR A 2 -18.50 -44.80 41.23
N TYR A 3 -18.82 -43.85 40.36
CA TYR A 3 -18.57 -42.43 40.60
C TYR A 3 -19.90 -41.69 40.58
N ASP A 4 -20.23 -41.15 41.75
CA ASP A 4 -21.37 -40.28 42.06
C ASP A 4 -21.28 -38.94 41.32
N ILE A 5 -22.44 -38.47 40.86
CA ILE A 5 -22.68 -37.08 40.45
C ILE A 5 -23.38 -36.38 41.63
N PRO A 6 -22.86 -35.25 42.16
CA PRO A 6 -23.63 -34.40 43.05
C PRO A 6 -24.36 -33.27 42.31
N ASP A 7 -25.60 -33.09 42.76
CA ASP A 7 -26.64 -32.17 42.35
C ASP A 7 -26.34 -30.67 42.54
N GLY A 8 -27.01 -29.89 41.69
CA GLY A 8 -27.60 -28.56 41.92
C GLY A 8 -27.08 -27.65 43.03
N GLY A 9 -26.34 -26.60 42.65
CA GLY A 9 -26.07 -25.41 43.47
C GLY A 9 -26.59 -24.13 42.81
N ALA A 10 -27.65 -23.54 43.37
CA ALA A 10 -28.29 -22.32 42.90
C ALA A 10 -27.39 -21.07 43.01
N HIS A 11 -27.33 -20.29 41.92
CA HIS A 11 -26.68 -18.98 41.86
C HIS A 11 -27.43 -17.97 42.75
N ARG A 12 -26.77 -17.43 43.78
CA ARG A 12 -27.26 -16.27 44.54
C ARG A 12 -26.72 -14.97 43.92
N PRO A 13 -27.53 -13.91 43.76
CA PRO A 13 -27.07 -12.60 43.30
C PRO A 13 -26.39 -11.79 44.42
N ILE A 14 -25.41 -10.96 44.04
CA ILE A 14 -24.64 -10.06 44.90
C ILE A 14 -25.45 -8.76 45.14
N PRO A 15 -25.59 -8.25 46.39
CA PRO A 15 -26.35 -7.03 46.66
C PRO A 15 -25.51 -5.75 46.49
N THR A 16 -26.07 -4.75 45.80
CA THR A 16 -25.54 -3.38 45.71
C THR A 16 -26.02 -2.52 46.88
N ARG A 17 -25.13 -1.71 47.47
CA ARG A 17 -25.47 -0.73 48.53
C ARG A 17 -26.00 0.59 47.94
N PRO A 18 -27.00 1.24 48.58
CA PRO A 18 -27.50 2.56 48.17
C PRO A 18 -26.90 3.73 49.00
N GLY A 19 -26.60 4.84 48.31
CA GLY A 19 -26.45 6.18 48.90
C GLY A 19 -25.04 6.79 48.92
N ASP A 20 -24.72 7.66 47.96
CA ASP A 20 -24.23 9.02 48.25
C ASP A 20 -24.39 9.95 47.01
N PRO A 21 -24.66 11.26 47.20
CA PRO A 21 -25.20 12.18 46.20
C PRO A 21 -24.13 12.93 45.39
N GLY A 22 -24.57 13.55 44.28
CA GLY A 22 -23.69 14.06 43.22
C GLY A 22 -22.95 15.37 43.49
N LEU A 23 -21.96 15.60 42.63
CA LEU A 23 -21.45 16.92 42.29
C LEU A 23 -21.34 17.00 40.75
N ALA A 24 -21.91 18.07 40.22
CA ALA A 24 -22.08 18.35 38.80
C ALA A 24 -20.78 18.82 38.13
N ASP A 25 -20.88 18.85 36.80
CA ASP A 25 -20.22 19.80 35.89
C ASP A 25 -18.80 19.48 35.41
N GLN A 26 -18.74 18.75 34.28
CA GLN A 26 -17.98 19.15 33.08
C GLN A 26 -18.21 18.15 31.94
N ALA A 27 -18.95 18.56 30.91
CA ALA A 27 -19.04 17.86 29.64
C ALA A 27 -17.84 18.24 28.75
N PRO A 28 -17.08 17.30 28.17
CA PRO A 28 -16.15 17.61 27.09
C PRO A 28 -16.90 17.70 25.74
N PRO A 29 -16.44 18.56 24.81
CA PRO A 29 -17.21 18.95 23.64
C PRO A 29 -17.25 17.89 22.53
N SER A 30 -18.40 17.89 21.85
CA SER A 30 -18.72 17.13 20.65
C SER A 30 -18.16 17.78 19.37
N HIS A 31 -17.40 17.03 18.58
CA HIS A 31 -17.29 17.17 17.11
C HIS A 31 -17.18 15.75 16.53
N ARG A 32 -18.29 15.06 16.27
CA ARG A 32 -19.09 15.06 15.03
C ARG A 32 -18.29 14.63 13.80
N LEU A 33 -18.20 13.30 13.64
CA LEU A 33 -18.11 12.61 12.35
C LEU A 33 -19.29 13.05 11.48
N GLU A 34 -19.01 13.79 10.40
CA GLU A 34 -20.00 13.98 9.34
C GLU A 34 -19.96 12.81 8.37
N ARG A 35 -21.19 12.40 8.04
CA ARG A 35 -21.60 11.14 7.44
C ARG A 35 -21.41 11.19 5.93
N LEU A 36 -20.87 10.12 5.37
CA LEU A 36 -21.09 9.72 3.99
C LEU A 36 -22.60 9.59 3.74
N GLY A 37 -23.16 10.56 3.01
CA GLY A 37 -24.53 10.54 2.52
C GLY A 37 -24.62 9.64 1.29
N ALA A 38 -25.04 8.40 1.50
CA ALA A 38 -25.55 7.54 0.45
C ALA A 38 -27.00 7.98 0.13
N THR A 39 -27.25 8.43 -1.10
CA THR A 39 -28.60 8.47 -1.67
C THR A 39 -28.60 7.74 -3.00
N SER A 40 -29.28 6.59 -3.00
CA SER A 40 -29.70 5.87 -4.19
C SER A 40 -30.83 6.64 -4.90
N PRO A 41 -30.92 6.56 -6.24
CA PRO A 41 -32.21 6.60 -6.91
C PRO A 41 -32.57 5.22 -7.49
N ARG A 42 -33.84 4.88 -7.34
CA ARG A 42 -34.53 3.71 -7.89
C ARG A 42 -34.63 3.79 -9.43
N VAL A 43 -34.64 2.62 -10.05
CA VAL A 43 -34.85 2.37 -11.49
C VAL A 43 -36.35 2.39 -11.86
N ALA A 44 -36.68 2.84 -13.08
CA ALA A 44 -37.73 2.28 -13.97
C ALA A 44 -37.61 2.84 -15.41
N PRO A 45 -38.14 2.14 -16.45
CA PRO A 45 -37.48 1.99 -17.76
C PRO A 45 -38.08 2.84 -18.90
N THR A 46 -37.31 3.02 -19.98
CA THR A 46 -37.87 3.27 -21.32
C THR A 46 -37.04 2.58 -22.41
N CYS A 47 -37.77 2.14 -23.43
CA CYS A 47 -37.39 1.28 -24.54
C CYS A 47 -37.01 2.12 -25.77
N GLY A 48 -36.07 1.64 -26.59
CA GLY A 48 -36.05 1.92 -28.04
C GLY A 48 -34.73 2.42 -28.63
N GLY A 49 -34.27 1.73 -29.68
CA GLY A 49 -33.54 2.34 -30.79
C GLY A 49 -32.08 1.93 -30.98
N GLN A 50 -31.85 0.93 -31.82
CA GLN A 50 -30.56 0.72 -32.50
C GLN A 50 -30.26 1.91 -33.42
N THR A 51 -29.03 2.41 -33.44
CA THR A 51 -28.33 2.83 -34.67
C THR A 51 -26.82 2.87 -34.46
N ALA A 52 -26.10 2.57 -35.54
CA ALA A 52 -24.68 2.33 -35.65
C ALA A 52 -23.76 3.54 -35.34
N SER A 53 -22.48 3.19 -35.13
CA SER A 53 -21.29 4.02 -34.90
C SER A 53 -21.13 5.21 -35.88
N PRO A 54 -20.35 6.24 -35.50
CA PRO A 54 -19.01 6.29 -36.07
C PRO A 54 -17.88 6.62 -35.09
N ALA A 55 -16.73 5.98 -35.35
CA ALA A 55 -15.34 6.27 -35.00
C ALA A 55 -15.03 7.36 -33.94
N SER A 56 -14.46 6.93 -32.81
CA SER A 56 -13.85 7.80 -31.79
C SER A 56 -12.38 8.09 -32.11
N PRO A 57 -11.93 9.37 -32.14
CA PRO A 57 -10.56 9.74 -32.49
C PRO A 57 -9.64 9.99 -31.29
N TYR A 58 -9.90 9.43 -30.10
CA TYR A 58 -9.01 9.62 -28.94
C TYR A 58 -7.99 8.49 -28.76
N ARG A 59 -6.89 8.56 -29.54
CA ARG A 59 -5.61 7.95 -29.17
C ARG A 59 -4.76 8.97 -28.41
N ARG A 60 -4.48 8.74 -27.13
CA ARG A 60 -3.12 8.71 -26.55
C ARG A 60 -3.16 8.45 -25.04
N GLY A 61 -3.55 7.22 -24.67
CA GLY A 61 -2.98 6.59 -23.48
C GLY A 61 -1.50 6.35 -23.76
N GLY A 62 -0.66 6.84 -22.88
CA GLY A 62 0.75 6.87 -23.09
C GLY A 62 1.44 5.56 -22.78
N GLU A 63 1.50 4.62 -23.73
CA GLU A 63 2.40 3.46 -23.62
C GLU A 63 3.83 3.94 -23.33
N VAL A 64 4.42 3.43 -22.25
CA VAL A 64 5.87 3.43 -22.06
C VAL A 64 6.37 2.15 -22.72
N ARG A 65 6.92 2.27 -23.92
CA ARG A 65 7.62 1.16 -24.58
C ARG A 65 9.09 1.22 -24.21
N VAL A 66 9.56 0.18 -23.55
CA VAL A 66 10.99 -0.12 -23.46
C VAL A 66 11.27 -1.12 -24.58
N GLU A 67 11.77 -0.63 -25.71
CA GLU A 67 12.32 -1.50 -26.75
C GLU A 67 13.73 -1.94 -26.35
N GLY A 68 13.93 -3.26 -26.28
CA GLY A 68 15.23 -3.89 -26.06
C GLY A 68 15.17 -5.34 -26.53
N ASP A 69 15.34 -5.54 -27.84
CA ASP A 69 15.61 -6.86 -28.42
C ASP A 69 17.04 -7.28 -28.03
N GLY A 70 17.14 -8.20 -27.06
CA GLY A 70 18.40 -8.80 -26.62
C GLY A 70 18.29 -10.32 -26.59
N PRO A 71 19.37 -11.07 -26.87
CA PRO A 71 19.28 -12.51 -27.14
C PRO A 71 18.85 -13.27 -25.88
N ARG A 72 17.86 -14.16 -26.03
CA ARG A 72 17.54 -15.18 -25.03
C ARG A 72 18.76 -16.08 -24.85
N ILE A 73 19.44 -15.94 -23.72
CA ILE A 73 20.34 -16.96 -23.20
C ILE A 73 19.65 -17.56 -21.98
N GLU A 74 19.09 -18.75 -22.16
CA GLU A 74 18.85 -19.66 -21.04
C GLU A 74 20.21 -19.98 -20.42
N GLN A 75 20.49 -19.40 -19.25
CA GLN A 75 21.64 -19.76 -18.44
C GLN A 75 21.15 -20.15 -17.05
N GLU A 76 21.00 -21.46 -16.85
CA GLU A 76 21.10 -22.06 -15.53
C GLU A 76 22.51 -21.76 -15.00
N ALA A 77 22.62 -20.78 -14.09
CA ALA A 77 23.85 -20.50 -13.39
C ALA A 77 23.87 -21.29 -12.06
N PRO A 78 24.95 -22.02 -11.76
CA PRO A 78 25.08 -22.76 -10.50
C PRO A 78 25.14 -21.80 -9.31
N ALA A 79 24.69 -22.27 -8.15
CA ALA A 79 24.67 -21.52 -6.90
C ALA A 79 26.09 -21.10 -6.47
N GLY A 80 26.50 -19.89 -6.85
CA GLY A 80 27.79 -19.34 -6.45
C GLY A 80 28.16 -18.05 -7.18
N ILE A 81 27.97 -16.92 -6.49
CA ILE A 81 28.55 -15.61 -6.78
C ILE A 81 27.96 -14.89 -8.02
N ARG A 82 26.67 -14.54 -7.93
CA ARG A 82 26.25 -13.18 -8.34
C ARG A 82 26.33 -12.33 -7.08
N ALA A 83 27.04 -11.21 -7.10
CA ALA A 83 26.76 -10.16 -6.13
C ALA A 83 25.27 -9.85 -6.32
N VAL A 84 24.43 -10.28 -5.38
CA VAL A 84 22.97 -10.15 -5.48
C VAL A 84 22.69 -8.65 -5.53
N VAL A 85 22.30 -8.16 -6.70
CA VAL A 85 21.91 -6.76 -6.88
C VAL A 85 20.80 -6.49 -5.88
N LYS A 86 21.03 -5.58 -4.95
CA LYS A 86 20.04 -5.26 -3.92
C LYS A 86 18.84 -4.59 -4.57
N PRO A 87 17.61 -5.08 -4.32
CA PRO A 87 16.42 -4.51 -4.91
C PRO A 87 16.20 -3.07 -4.41
N VAL A 88 15.37 -2.34 -5.14
CA VAL A 88 14.93 -0.99 -4.78
C VAL A 88 13.47 -1.05 -4.41
N LEU A 89 13.14 -0.54 -3.22
CA LEU A 89 11.77 -0.44 -2.76
C LEU A 89 11.02 0.61 -3.60
N LEU A 90 9.82 0.27 -4.05
CA LEU A 90 8.97 1.15 -4.84
C LEU A 90 7.71 1.52 -4.03
N ASP A 91 7.54 2.82 -3.82
CA ASP A 91 6.44 3.42 -3.06
C ASP A 91 5.28 3.87 -3.98
N THR A 92 4.09 4.03 -3.39
CA THR A 92 2.86 4.45 -4.06
C THR A 92 3.04 5.74 -4.83
N GLY A 93 3.65 6.77 -4.21
CA GLY A 93 3.83 8.07 -4.86
C GLY A 93 4.66 7.96 -6.15
N CYS A 94 5.65 7.07 -6.18
CA CYS A 94 6.45 6.83 -7.39
C CYS A 94 5.64 6.10 -8.47
N ILE A 95 4.83 5.09 -8.11
CA ILE A 95 3.93 4.41 -9.06
C ILE A 95 2.95 5.41 -9.69
N VAL A 96 2.32 6.26 -8.87
CA VAL A 96 1.41 7.30 -9.34
C VAL A 96 2.12 8.23 -10.32
N ALA A 97 3.31 8.73 -9.96
CA ALA A 97 4.08 9.61 -10.82
C ALA A 97 4.54 8.94 -12.13
N LEU A 98 4.85 7.64 -12.12
CA LEU A 98 5.22 6.91 -13.34
C LEU A 98 4.05 6.77 -14.32
N LEU A 99 2.83 6.58 -13.82
CA LEU A 99 1.65 6.29 -14.64
C LEU A 99 0.84 7.53 -15.03
N ASP A 100 0.78 8.55 -14.16
CA ASP A 100 0.17 9.83 -14.49
C ASP A 100 1.20 10.81 -15.07
N ARG A 101 1.13 11.02 -16.39
CA ARG A 101 2.01 11.95 -17.12
C ARG A 101 1.83 13.42 -16.70
N ALA A 102 0.70 13.76 -16.06
CA ALA A 102 0.45 15.09 -15.55
C ALA A 102 1.01 15.30 -14.13
N GLU A 103 1.43 14.24 -13.43
CA GLU A 103 2.04 14.35 -12.11
C GLU A 103 3.36 15.15 -12.21
N ARG A 104 3.57 16.09 -11.27
CA ARG A 104 4.68 17.05 -11.35
C ARG A 104 6.06 16.38 -11.30
N ASN A 105 6.17 15.20 -10.67
CA ASN A 105 7.39 14.42 -10.53
C ASN A 105 7.48 13.28 -11.55
N HIS A 106 6.55 13.19 -12.53
CA HIS A 106 6.56 12.15 -13.56
C HIS A 106 7.94 12.01 -14.22
N ARG A 107 8.49 13.14 -14.69
CA ARG A 107 9.79 13.17 -15.36
C ARG A 107 10.93 12.67 -14.45
N LEU A 108 10.97 13.14 -13.21
CA LEU A 108 11.99 12.75 -12.23
C LEU A 108 11.92 11.24 -11.95
N CYS A 109 10.73 10.69 -11.74
CA CYS A 109 10.54 9.26 -11.48
C CYS A 109 10.92 8.43 -12.72
N ALA A 110 10.46 8.83 -13.91
CA ALA A 110 10.75 8.13 -15.15
C ALA A 110 12.25 8.09 -15.47
N GLU A 111 12.94 9.24 -15.39
CA GLU A 111 14.39 9.32 -15.61
C GLU A 111 15.16 8.49 -14.58
N THR A 112 14.76 8.53 -13.30
CA THR A 112 15.44 7.77 -12.24
C THR A 112 15.25 6.26 -12.41
N VAL A 113 14.05 5.80 -12.78
CA VAL A 113 13.77 4.37 -12.98
C VAL A 113 14.57 3.80 -14.15
N ILE A 114 14.74 4.58 -15.23
CA ILE A 114 15.56 4.15 -16.39
C ILE A 114 17.03 3.92 -16.00
N GLU A 115 17.55 4.66 -15.02
CA GLU A 115 18.93 4.50 -14.54
C GLU A 115 19.11 3.35 -13.53
N ILE A 116 18.02 2.75 -13.04
CA ILE A 116 18.08 1.69 -12.04
C ILE A 116 18.24 0.33 -12.71
N ASP A 117 19.44 -0.24 -12.59
CA ASP A 117 19.72 -1.65 -12.91
C ASP A 117 19.54 -2.53 -11.67
N ALA A 118 18.30 -2.62 -11.17
CA ALA A 118 17.92 -3.46 -10.02
C ALA A 118 16.41 -3.78 -10.04
N PRO A 119 15.98 -4.92 -9.46
CA PRO A 119 14.56 -5.22 -9.31
C PRO A 119 13.83 -4.15 -8.49
N LEU A 120 12.66 -3.72 -8.97
CA LEU A 120 11.74 -2.86 -8.22
C LEU A 120 10.76 -3.74 -7.45
N VAL A 121 10.84 -3.66 -6.12
CA VAL A 121 10.01 -4.49 -5.23
C VAL A 121 9.04 -3.63 -4.43
N THR A 122 7.83 -4.13 -4.23
CA THR A 122 6.78 -3.45 -3.47
C THR A 122 5.86 -4.46 -2.76
N CYS A 123 4.75 -3.99 -2.18
CA CYS A 123 3.76 -4.82 -1.50
C CYS A 123 2.34 -4.56 -2.03
N GLU A 124 1.41 -5.47 -1.73
CA GLU A 124 0.02 -5.36 -2.15
C GLU A 124 -0.68 -4.11 -1.61
N ALA A 125 -0.26 -3.60 -0.44
CA ALA A 125 -0.80 -2.36 0.12
C ALA A 125 -0.48 -1.14 -0.75
N VAL A 126 0.76 -1.03 -1.23
CA VAL A 126 1.20 0.02 -2.16
C VAL A 126 0.47 -0.09 -3.50
N ILE A 127 0.31 -1.31 -4.03
CA ILE A 127 -0.45 -1.54 -5.27
C ILE A 127 -1.92 -1.12 -5.11
N ALA A 128 -2.55 -1.50 -4.00
CA ALA A 128 -3.94 -1.14 -3.72
C ALA A 128 -4.11 0.38 -3.59
N GLU A 129 -3.19 1.05 -2.91
CA GLU A 129 -3.20 2.51 -2.77
C GLU A 129 -2.97 3.21 -4.10
N ALA A 130 -2.04 2.74 -4.94
CA ALA A 130 -1.79 3.31 -6.26
C ALA A 130 -3.04 3.21 -7.15
N CYS A 131 -3.70 2.05 -7.18
CA CYS A 131 -4.97 1.86 -7.89
C CYS A 131 -6.07 2.80 -7.37
N TYR A 132 -6.14 3.02 -6.05
CA TYR A 132 -7.09 3.95 -5.45
C TYR A 132 -6.78 5.40 -5.84
N LEU A 133 -5.52 5.84 -5.77
CA LEU A 133 -5.14 7.22 -6.12
C LEU A 133 -5.31 7.52 -7.61
N LEU A 134 -5.12 6.51 -8.47
CA LEU A 134 -5.26 6.64 -9.92
C LEU A 134 -6.68 6.35 -10.44
N HIS A 135 -7.69 6.17 -9.57
CA HIS A 135 -9.01 5.70 -10.00
C HIS A 135 -9.74 6.60 -11.00
N GLU A 136 -9.42 7.90 -11.04
CA GLU A 136 -9.98 8.85 -12.01
C GLU A 136 -9.27 8.79 -13.38
N LEU A 137 -8.09 8.18 -13.48
CA LEU A 137 -7.33 8.03 -14.71
C LEU A 137 -7.74 6.74 -15.44
N PRO A 138 -8.41 6.83 -16.61
CA PRO A 138 -8.89 5.65 -17.32
C PRO A 138 -7.74 4.70 -17.70
N GLY A 139 -7.89 3.41 -17.36
CA GLY A 139 -6.90 2.37 -17.63
C GLY A 139 -5.71 2.33 -16.66
N ALA A 140 -5.65 3.19 -15.65
CA ALA A 140 -4.51 3.22 -14.75
C ALA A 140 -4.40 1.96 -13.86
N ALA A 141 -5.51 1.45 -13.34
CA ALA A 141 -5.50 0.20 -12.57
C ALA A 141 -5.03 -0.99 -13.41
N ASP A 142 -5.43 -1.04 -14.69
CA ASP A 142 -4.96 -2.04 -15.65
C ASP A 142 -3.45 -1.92 -15.88
N ALA A 143 -2.95 -0.69 -16.09
CA ALA A 143 -1.51 -0.43 -16.23
C ALA A 143 -0.69 -0.79 -14.98
N VAL A 144 -1.22 -0.56 -13.77
CA VAL A 144 -0.56 -1.01 -12.52
C VAL A 144 -0.42 -2.53 -12.51
N LEU A 145 -1.51 -3.24 -12.79
CA LEU A 145 -1.51 -4.71 -12.78
C LEU A 145 -0.69 -5.32 -13.92
N GLU A 146 -0.68 -4.69 -15.10
CA GLU A 146 0.17 -5.10 -16.22
C GLU A 146 1.67 -5.02 -15.84
N ASN A 147 2.08 -3.99 -15.10
CA ASN A 147 3.47 -3.90 -14.61
C ASN A 147 3.81 -4.99 -13.59
N VAL A 148 2.84 -5.42 -12.78
CA VAL A 148 3.01 -6.57 -11.88
C VAL A 148 3.10 -7.88 -12.68
N GLU A 149 2.22 -8.08 -13.66
CA GLU A 149 2.20 -9.28 -14.53
C GLU A 149 3.51 -9.44 -15.30
N ARG A 150 4.05 -8.33 -15.82
CA ARG A 150 5.34 -8.29 -16.54
C ARG A 150 6.56 -8.46 -15.62
N GLY A 151 6.39 -8.44 -14.31
CA GLY A 151 7.48 -8.48 -13.33
C GLY A 151 8.26 -7.16 -13.22
N THR A 152 7.77 -6.07 -13.79
CA THR A 152 8.34 -4.72 -13.58
C THR A 152 8.20 -4.32 -12.11
N PHE A 153 7.06 -4.62 -11.50
CA PHE A 153 6.80 -4.45 -10.06
C PHE A 153 6.71 -5.82 -9.39
N GLU A 154 7.77 -6.22 -8.70
CA GLU A 154 7.80 -7.48 -7.97
C GLU A 154 7.14 -7.33 -6.59
N ILE A 155 6.36 -8.32 -6.15
CA ILE A 155 5.66 -8.31 -4.86
C ILE A 155 6.10 -9.51 -4.02
N PRO A 156 7.32 -9.50 -3.44
CA PRO A 156 7.80 -10.62 -2.63
C PRO A 156 7.23 -10.61 -1.20
N PHE A 157 6.47 -9.58 -0.82
CA PHE A 157 6.03 -9.35 0.55
C PHE A 157 4.95 -10.35 1.00
N ARG A 158 5.02 -10.73 2.28
CA ARG A 158 4.09 -11.70 2.88
C ARG A 158 3.58 -11.21 4.22
N LEU A 159 2.41 -10.57 4.21
CA LEU A 159 1.80 -9.97 5.40
C LEU A 159 1.60 -10.98 6.55
N ASP A 160 1.26 -12.22 6.24
CA ASP A 160 1.10 -13.30 7.23
C ASP A 160 2.38 -13.53 8.04
N ARG A 161 3.55 -13.38 7.41
CA ARG A 161 4.86 -13.51 8.05
C ARG A 161 5.33 -12.22 8.74
N ALA A 162 4.94 -11.07 8.20
CA ALA A 162 5.38 -9.76 8.65
C ALA A 162 4.49 -9.12 9.74
N SER A 163 3.26 -9.61 9.96
CA SER A 163 2.21 -8.97 10.77
C SER A 163 2.67 -8.48 12.16
N LYS A 164 3.49 -9.27 12.88
CA LYS A 164 4.01 -8.88 14.20
C LYS A 164 4.92 -7.66 14.12
N ALA A 165 5.78 -7.60 13.10
CA ALA A 165 6.72 -6.50 12.88
C ALA A 165 5.99 -5.24 12.42
N ILE A 166 5.06 -5.38 11.47
CA ILE A 166 4.18 -4.27 11.02
C ILE A 166 3.43 -3.65 12.19
N ARG A 167 2.81 -4.47 13.03
CA ARG A 167 2.10 -3.99 14.23
C ARG A 167 3.04 -3.28 15.21
N ALA A 168 4.31 -3.65 15.27
CA ALA A 168 5.29 -2.97 16.11
C ALA A 168 5.72 -1.62 15.50
N LEU A 169 5.90 -1.54 14.18
CA LEU A 169 6.21 -0.31 13.44
C LEU A 169 5.10 0.72 13.59
N LEU A 170 3.84 0.33 13.35
CA LEU A 170 2.67 1.20 13.51
C LEU A 170 2.57 1.78 14.93
N ARG A 171 2.90 0.99 15.96
CA ARG A 171 2.95 1.51 17.34
C ARG A 171 4.14 2.43 17.59
N ARG A 172 5.32 2.08 17.05
CA ARG A 172 6.55 2.86 17.22
C ARG A 172 6.41 4.25 16.63
N TYR A 173 5.77 4.34 15.48
CA TYR A 173 5.60 5.58 14.72
C TYR A 173 4.24 6.21 14.92
N ALA A 174 3.46 5.83 15.95
CA ALA A 174 2.11 6.37 16.17
C ALA A 174 2.04 7.89 16.39
N SER A 175 3.17 8.55 16.69
CA SER A 175 3.26 10.01 16.84
C SER A 175 3.68 10.75 15.56
N VAL A 176 3.91 10.04 14.47
CA VAL A 176 4.21 10.56 13.13
C VAL A 176 3.30 9.86 12.12
N PRO A 177 3.09 10.39 10.90
CA PRO A 177 2.10 9.85 9.97
C PRO A 177 2.62 8.57 9.27
N MET A 178 2.71 7.45 9.98
CA MET A 178 2.98 6.15 9.36
C MET A 178 1.68 5.44 8.99
N ASP A 179 1.50 5.19 7.71
CA ASP A 179 0.42 4.34 7.23
C ASP A 179 0.82 2.85 7.15
N PHE A 180 -0.10 2.04 6.65
CA PHE A 180 0.11 0.60 6.53
C PHE A 180 1.08 0.23 5.39
N ALA A 181 1.05 0.96 4.28
CA ALA A 181 1.93 0.73 3.12
C ALA A 181 3.38 1.08 3.48
N ASP A 182 3.61 2.21 4.16
CA ASP A 182 4.89 2.62 4.72
C ASP A 182 5.47 1.57 5.65
N ALA A 183 4.65 1.08 6.60
CA ALA A 183 5.08 0.04 7.53
C ALA A 183 5.51 -1.24 6.78
N CYS A 184 4.81 -1.60 5.70
CA CYS A 184 5.18 -2.73 4.85
C CYS A 184 6.52 -2.48 4.14
N LEU A 185 6.73 -1.31 3.55
CA LEU A 185 7.99 -0.95 2.91
C LEU A 185 9.17 -0.94 3.91
N VAL A 186 8.96 -0.45 5.13
CA VAL A 186 9.98 -0.49 6.19
C VAL A 186 10.31 -1.92 6.60
N GLN A 187 9.32 -2.81 6.68
CA GLN A 187 9.56 -4.23 6.97
C GLN A 187 10.25 -4.95 5.80
N MET A 188 9.89 -4.63 4.56
CA MET A 188 10.57 -5.16 3.37
C MET A 188 12.05 -4.74 3.33
N ALA A 189 12.36 -3.50 3.74
CA ALA A 189 13.74 -3.03 3.85
C ALA A 189 14.58 -3.94 4.78
N ASP A 190 13.99 -4.38 5.90
CA ASP A 190 14.62 -5.29 6.85
C ASP A 190 14.83 -6.68 6.25
N GLU A 191 13.80 -7.22 5.60
CA GLU A 191 13.79 -8.57 5.00
C GLU A 191 14.77 -8.70 3.83
N LEU A 192 14.87 -7.66 3.00
CA LEU A 192 15.66 -7.64 1.77
C LEU A 192 17.06 -7.01 1.93
N ASP A 193 17.39 -6.57 3.14
CA ASP A 193 18.65 -5.87 3.46
C ASP A 193 18.93 -4.67 2.53
N THR A 194 17.92 -3.88 2.21
CA THR A 194 18.03 -2.71 1.33
C THR A 194 17.28 -1.52 1.92
N GLY A 195 17.96 -0.38 1.99
CA GLY A 195 17.35 0.91 2.33
C GLY A 195 17.10 1.79 1.11
N ARG A 196 17.37 1.28 -0.10
CA ARG A 196 17.18 2.03 -1.35
C ARG A 196 15.70 2.11 -1.65
N ILE A 197 15.18 3.31 -1.80
CA ILE A 197 13.74 3.52 -2.01
C ILE A 197 13.48 4.64 -3.02
N LEU A 198 12.54 4.37 -3.93
CA LEU A 198 11.89 5.34 -4.79
C LEU A 198 10.61 5.80 -4.11
N THR A 199 10.66 6.92 -3.40
CA THR A 199 9.51 7.53 -2.72
C THR A 199 9.52 9.05 -2.87
N LEU A 200 8.33 9.61 -3.03
CA LEU A 200 8.09 11.06 -2.98
C LEU A 200 7.71 11.53 -1.58
N ASP A 201 7.42 10.60 -0.67
CA ASP A 201 7.09 10.91 0.71
C ASP A 201 8.35 11.32 1.51
N HIS A 202 8.20 12.39 2.27
CA HIS A 202 9.25 12.93 3.11
C HIS A 202 9.34 12.20 4.46
N ASP A 203 8.31 11.48 4.89
CA ASP A 203 8.33 10.80 6.19
C ASP A 203 9.33 9.63 6.25
N PHE A 204 9.75 9.10 5.09
CA PHE A 204 10.90 8.19 4.98
C PHE A 204 12.24 8.80 5.45
N VAL A 205 12.34 10.12 5.67
CA VAL A 205 13.48 10.76 6.37
C VAL A 205 13.50 10.40 7.85
N ILE A 206 12.34 10.15 8.46
CA ILE A 206 12.15 9.82 9.86
C ILE A 206 12.22 8.30 10.08
N TYR A 207 11.69 7.52 9.15
CA TYR A 207 11.62 6.06 9.27
C TYR A 207 13.01 5.40 9.30
N ARG A 208 13.11 4.31 10.05
CA ARG A 208 14.36 3.58 10.26
C ARG A 208 14.16 2.09 10.06
N TRP A 209 14.89 1.54 9.10
CA TRP A 209 15.04 0.11 8.88
C TRP A 209 16.24 -0.41 9.69
N ARG A 210 16.27 -1.71 10.01
CA ARG A 210 17.20 -2.38 10.93
C ARG A 210 17.41 -1.58 12.21
N ARG A 211 16.30 -1.14 12.79
CA ARG A 211 16.17 -0.32 14.02
C ARG A 211 16.66 1.12 13.90
N SER A 212 17.77 1.39 13.21
CA SER A 212 18.45 2.70 13.24
C SER A 212 18.99 3.21 11.90
N ARG A 213 18.89 2.44 10.80
CA ARG A 213 19.41 2.84 9.49
C ARG A 213 18.42 3.77 8.78
N ALA A 214 18.93 4.85 8.20
CA ALA A 214 18.14 5.71 7.33
C ALA A 214 17.94 5.09 5.95
N PHE A 215 16.88 5.51 5.26
CA PHE A 215 16.65 5.17 3.86
C PHE A 215 17.55 6.00 2.94
N ASP A 216 17.99 5.36 1.86
CA ASP A 216 18.63 5.98 0.71
C ASP A 216 17.54 6.31 -0.32
N ARG A 217 17.06 7.55 -0.28
CA ARG A 217 15.96 8.04 -1.13
C ARG A 217 16.52 8.44 -2.50
N LEU A 218 16.22 7.63 -3.51
CA LEU A 218 16.83 7.77 -4.84
C LEU A 218 16.25 8.93 -5.68
N LEU A 219 15.10 9.49 -5.27
CA LEU A 219 14.44 10.62 -5.94
C LEU A 219 14.86 11.99 -5.36
N ALA A 220 15.74 12.04 -4.36
CA ALA A 220 16.26 13.30 -3.86
C ALA A 220 17.25 13.90 -4.87
N ALA A 221 17.16 15.22 -5.12
CA ALA A 221 18.02 15.92 -6.08
C ALA A 221 19.49 15.52 -5.90
N ARG A 222 20.07 14.87 -6.91
CA ARG A 222 21.52 14.65 -6.98
C ARG A 222 22.18 16.03 -6.96
N ARG A 223 22.90 16.33 -5.89
CA ARG A 223 23.70 17.57 -5.78
C ARG A 223 24.86 17.56 -6.75
#